data_AF-F2AT74-F1
#
_entry.id   AF-F2AT74-F1
#
_cell.length_a   1.000
_cell.length_b   1.000
_cell.length_c   1.000
_cell.angle_alpha   90.00
_cell.angle_beta   90.00
_cell.angle_gamma   90.00
#
_symmetry.space_group_name_H-M   'P 1'
#
loop_
_entity.id
_entity.type
_entity.pdbx_description
1 polymer ?
#
loop_
_entity_poly.entity_id
_entity_poly.type
_entity_poly.pdbx_seq_one_letter_code
_entity_poly.pdbx_strand_id
1 'polypeptide(L)'
;MSAEVQFSGAADAAEFPYKAINRGAIASLVFLALSLPGLMPTFSPMLILTVPGILAGVIALRAISRFPDEYSGSGVAKVGVVGCAVLFLGGIGFHTYTYLTEVPEGYERVAFYKLQSEPNGPDLPTPDALKIDGEDIFLKGYIHPSSGSGMLRQFVLVPDLGTCCFGGDPRSSDMIEVTLPPGESVRAGLTKRKLAGTFKVNRVPQSKEDFENAMFYKMRVDLYK
;
A
#
# COMPACT_ATOMS: atom_id res chain seq x y z
N MET A 1 -84.41 19.30 0.70
CA MET A 1 -83.48 19.33 1.83
C MET A 1 -82.36 18.37 1.50
N SER A 2 -81.25 18.88 0.97
CA SER A 2 -80.09 18.06 0.59
C SER A 2 -79.12 18.04 1.76
N ALA A 3 -78.83 16.85 2.27
CA ALA A 3 -77.83 16.65 3.32
C ALA A 3 -76.43 16.73 2.68
N GLU A 4 -75.65 17.74 3.07
CA GLU A 4 -74.22 17.82 2.78
C GLU A 4 -73.49 16.77 3.60
N VAL A 5 -72.95 15.76 2.92
CA VAL A 5 -72.05 14.78 3.51
C VAL A 5 -70.68 15.45 3.64
N GLN A 6 -70.39 15.99 4.83
CA GLN A 6 -69.04 16.42 5.19
C GLN A 6 -68.14 15.19 5.31
N PHE A 7 -67.30 14.95 4.31
CA PHE A 7 -66.13 14.10 4.46
C PHE A 7 -65.10 14.84 5.32
N SER A 8 -65.12 14.59 6.63
CA SER A 8 -64.00 14.93 7.49
C SER A 8 -62.84 13.99 7.15
N GLY A 9 -61.99 14.40 6.21
CA GLY A 9 -60.71 13.78 5.96
C GLY A 9 -59.78 14.05 7.14
N ALA A 10 -60.01 13.36 8.26
CA ALA A 10 -58.96 13.14 9.24
C ALA A 10 -57.96 12.20 8.56
N ALA A 11 -56.99 12.78 7.85
CA ALA A 11 -55.80 12.05 7.49
C ALA A 11 -55.17 11.60 8.80
N ASP A 12 -55.22 10.30 9.06
CA ASP A 12 -54.47 9.64 10.12
C ASP A 12 -53.01 10.10 9.97
N ALA A 13 -52.62 11.08 10.79
CA ALA A 13 -51.23 11.50 10.89
C ALA A 13 -50.52 10.31 11.52
N ALA A 14 -49.95 9.45 10.68
CA ALA A 14 -49.25 8.25 11.11
C ALA A 14 -48.34 8.61 12.28
N GLU A 15 -48.58 8.01 13.44
CA GLU A 15 -47.94 8.33 14.74
C GLU A 15 -46.40 8.21 14.69
N PHE A 16 -45.89 7.56 13.64
CA PHE A 16 -44.48 7.53 13.26
C PHE A 16 -44.33 7.82 11.76
N PRO A 17 -44.19 9.09 11.33
CA PRO A 17 -43.91 9.39 9.93
C PRO A 17 -42.57 8.76 9.53
N TYR A 18 -42.60 7.91 8.50
CA TYR A 18 -41.40 7.23 8.00
C TYR A 18 -40.40 8.27 7.48
N LYS A 19 -39.17 8.24 8.04
CA LYS A 19 -38.07 9.12 7.62
C LYS A 19 -37.07 8.32 6.79
N ALA A 20 -36.72 8.84 5.62
CA ALA A 20 -35.75 8.20 4.76
C ALA A 20 -34.34 8.31 5.37
N ILE A 21 -33.55 7.23 5.32
CA ILE A 21 -32.13 7.31 5.69
C ILE A 21 -31.39 8.10 4.62
N ASN A 22 -30.62 9.11 5.02
CA ASN A 22 -29.87 9.91 4.06
C ASN A 22 -28.84 9.05 3.31
N ARG A 23 -28.85 9.11 1.97
CA ARG A 23 -27.95 8.32 1.12
C ARG A 23 -26.46 8.61 1.37
N GLY A 24 -26.11 9.84 1.76
CA GLY A 24 -24.75 10.22 2.13
C GLY A 24 -24.27 9.54 3.41
N ALA A 25 -25.18 9.24 4.36
CA ALA A 25 -24.84 8.49 5.57
C ALA A 25 -24.43 7.06 5.23
N ILE A 26 -25.16 6.41 4.31
CA ILE A 26 -24.85 5.06 3.81
C ILE A 26 -23.54 5.08 3.01
N ALA A 27 -23.39 6.05 2.09
CA ALA A 27 -22.18 6.19 1.30
C ALA A 27 -20.92 6.35 2.18
N SER A 28 -21.02 7.13 3.26
CA SER A 28 -19.93 7.31 4.23
C SER A 28 -19.48 5.98 4.87
N LEU A 29 -20.43 5.11 5.26
CA LEU A 29 -20.12 3.77 5.78
C LEU A 29 -19.52 2.84 4.72
N VAL A 30 -20.01 2.90 3.48
CA VAL A 30 -19.46 2.09 2.38
C VAL A 30 -18.01 2.47 2.13
N PHE A 31 -17.70 3.77 2.07
CA PHE A 31 -16.32 4.24 1.93
C PHE A 31 -15.45 3.86 3.12
N LEU A 32 -15.98 3.88 4.36
CA LEU A 32 -15.26 3.38 5.53
C LEU A 32 -14.85 1.91 5.34
N ALA A 33 -15.81 1.04 4.99
CA ALA A 33 -15.56 -0.38 4.79
C ALA A 33 -14.55 -0.64 3.66
N LEU A 34 -14.69 0.05 2.53
CA LEU A 34 -13.76 -0.06 1.39
C LEU A 34 -12.35 0.46 1.73
N SER A 35 -12.22 1.35 2.70
CA SER A 35 -10.93 1.92 3.10
C SER A 35 -10.14 1.02 4.07
N LEU A 36 -10.78 0.06 4.73
CA LEU A 36 -10.16 -0.80 5.76
C LEU A 36 -8.92 -1.56 5.27
N PRO A 37 -8.89 -2.15 4.06
CA PRO A 37 -7.68 -2.79 3.54
C PRO A 37 -6.48 -1.84 3.46
N GLY A 38 -6.71 -0.52 3.44
CA GLY A 38 -5.67 0.51 3.42
C GLY A 38 -4.72 0.50 4.63
N LEU A 39 -5.04 -0.23 5.71
CA LEU A 39 -4.09 -0.47 6.80
C LEU A 39 -2.94 -1.40 6.40
N MET A 40 -3.14 -2.25 5.39
CA MET A 40 -2.09 -3.12 4.87
C MET A 40 -1.16 -2.31 3.93
N PRO A 41 0.18 -2.43 4.04
CA PRO A 41 1.11 -1.63 3.22
C PRO A 41 0.86 -1.72 1.71
N THR A 42 0.53 -2.91 1.21
CA THR A 42 0.21 -3.17 -0.22
C THR A 42 -1.00 -2.37 -0.71
N PHE A 43 -1.98 -2.13 0.15
CA PHE A 43 -3.24 -1.46 -0.19
C PHE A 43 -3.34 -0.06 0.39
N SER A 44 -2.25 0.50 0.93
CA SER A 44 -2.21 1.83 1.54
C SER A 44 -2.90 2.97 0.75
N PRO A 45 -2.88 3.00 -0.60
CA PRO A 45 -3.62 4.02 -1.35
C PRO A 45 -5.13 4.01 -1.10
N MET A 46 -5.72 2.88 -0.71
CA MET A 46 -7.16 2.77 -0.43
C MET A 46 -7.60 3.66 0.75
N LEU A 47 -6.68 4.09 1.62
CA LEU A 47 -6.99 5.06 2.68
C LEU A 47 -7.52 6.38 2.12
N ILE A 48 -7.20 6.75 0.87
CA ILE A 48 -7.71 7.98 0.25
C ILE A 48 -9.25 7.98 0.12
N LEU A 49 -9.88 6.80 0.08
CA LEU A 49 -11.33 6.65 0.01
C LEU A 49 -12.05 7.14 1.28
N THR A 50 -11.33 7.31 2.39
CA THR A 50 -11.87 7.94 3.60
C THR A 50 -12.26 9.40 3.36
N VAL A 51 -11.58 10.11 2.44
CA VAL A 51 -11.85 11.52 2.13
C VAL A 51 -13.26 11.73 1.57
N PRO A 52 -13.67 11.08 0.46
CA PRO A 52 -15.06 11.16 -0.01
C PRO A 52 -16.05 10.59 1.02
N GLY A 53 -15.64 9.60 1.83
CA GLY A 53 -16.44 9.09 2.94
C GLY A 53 -16.77 10.14 4.01
N ILE A 54 -15.77 10.94 4.42
CA ILE A 54 -15.95 12.05 5.37
C ILE A 54 -16.86 13.12 4.75
N LEU A 55 -16.61 13.52 3.50
CA LEU A 55 -17.40 14.54 2.82
C LEU A 55 -18.88 14.13 2.72
N ALA A 56 -19.16 12.90 2.27
CA ALA A 56 -20.51 12.37 2.16
C ALA A 56 -21.23 12.34 3.52
N GLY A 57 -20.52 11.92 4.57
CA GLY A 57 -21.06 11.87 5.93
C GLY A 57 -21.33 13.26 6.52
N VAL A 58 -20.44 14.24 6.31
CA VAL A 58 -20.64 15.63 6.75
C VAL A 58 -21.80 16.29 6.00
N ILE A 59 -21.92 16.06 4.69
CA ILE A 59 -23.07 16.54 3.90
C ILE A 59 -24.37 15.90 4.43
N ALA A 60 -24.37 14.60 4.73
CA ALA A 60 -25.53 13.92 5.31
C ALA A 60 -25.93 14.49 6.67
N LEU A 61 -24.97 14.76 7.56
CA LEU A 61 -25.24 15.37 8.86
C LEU A 61 -25.88 16.76 8.71
N ARG A 62 -25.36 17.58 7.79
CA ARG A 62 -25.94 18.90 7.47
C ARG A 62 -27.35 18.77 6.89
N ALA A 63 -27.58 17.81 6.00
CA ALA A 63 -28.89 17.58 5.42
C ALA A 63 -29.92 17.13 6.48
N ILE A 64 -29.54 16.18 7.35
CA ILE A 64 -30.41 15.69 8.44
C ILE A 64 -30.73 16.82 9.44
N SER A 65 -29.76 17.71 9.74
CA SER A 65 -30.04 18.85 10.61
C SER A 65 -30.96 19.91 9.98
N ARG A 66 -30.98 20.00 8.65
CA ARG A 66 -31.79 20.98 7.91
C ARG A 66 -33.20 20.48 7.63
N PHE A 67 -33.35 19.18 7.35
CA PHE A 67 -34.63 18.54 7.03
C PHE A 67 -34.88 17.36 7.98
N PRO A 68 -35.07 17.63 9.30
CA PRO A 68 -35.21 16.58 10.30
C PRO A 68 -36.48 15.75 10.14
N ASP A 69 -37.51 16.27 9.45
CA ASP A 69 -38.76 15.55 9.19
C ASP A 69 -38.69 14.63 7.98
N GLU A 70 -37.75 14.88 7.04
CA GLU A 70 -37.56 14.06 5.84
C GLU A 70 -36.48 13.00 6.03
N TYR A 71 -35.39 13.35 6.71
CA TYR A 71 -34.20 12.51 6.81
C TYR A 71 -33.90 12.02 8.23
N SER A 72 -33.49 10.76 8.31
CA SER A 72 -32.95 10.12 9.51
C SER A 72 -31.55 9.51 9.24
N GLY A 73 -30.95 8.89 10.25
CA GLY A 73 -29.64 8.24 10.14
C GLY A 73 -28.46 9.08 10.64
N SER A 74 -28.68 10.02 11.57
CA SER A 74 -27.60 10.85 12.13
C SER A 74 -26.53 10.03 12.85
N GLY A 75 -26.91 8.96 13.54
CA GLY A 75 -25.97 8.01 14.15
C GLY A 75 -25.09 7.33 13.10
N VAL A 76 -25.69 6.84 12.01
CA VAL A 76 -24.99 6.20 10.88
C VAL A 76 -23.98 7.17 10.27
N ALA A 77 -24.39 8.41 10.01
CA ALA A 77 -23.50 9.43 9.46
C ALA A 77 -22.35 9.79 10.41
N LYS A 78 -22.61 9.90 11.73
CA LYS A 78 -21.55 10.15 12.73
C LYS A 78 -20.52 9.01 12.76
N VAL A 79 -20.97 7.76 12.75
CA VAL A 79 -20.07 6.59 12.73
C VAL A 79 -19.23 6.59 11.46
N GLY A 80 -19.82 6.86 10.30
CA GLY A 80 -19.08 6.96 9.03
C GLY A 80 -18.02 8.06 9.05
N VAL A 81 -18.38 9.27 9.49
CA VAL A 81 -17.43 10.41 9.56
C VAL A 81 -16.32 10.13 10.56
N VAL A 82 -16.64 9.75 11.80
CA VAL A 82 -15.66 9.51 12.85
C VAL A 82 -14.77 8.33 12.48
N GLY A 83 -15.36 7.24 11.98
CA GLY A 83 -14.62 6.06 11.53
C GLY A 83 -13.65 6.38 10.40
N CYS A 84 -14.08 7.11 9.37
CA CYS A 84 -13.19 7.53 8.28
C CYS A 84 -12.09 8.47 8.76
N ALA A 85 -12.39 9.41 9.67
CA ALA A 85 -11.39 10.34 10.21
C ALA A 85 -10.34 9.60 11.05
N VAL A 86 -10.76 8.69 11.93
CA VAL A 86 -9.86 7.84 12.73
C VAL A 86 -9.03 6.95 11.82
N LEU A 87 -9.63 6.33 10.81
CA LEU A 87 -8.93 5.45 9.88
C LEU A 87 -7.91 6.22 9.02
N PHE A 88 -8.24 7.44 8.60
CA PHE A 88 -7.34 8.29 7.82
C PHE A 88 -6.13 8.72 8.65
N LEU A 89 -6.36 9.34 9.81
CA LEU A 89 -5.30 9.84 10.67
C LEU A 89 -4.47 8.69 11.28
N GLY A 90 -5.16 7.65 11.75
CA GLY A 90 -4.53 6.46 12.30
C GLY A 90 -3.75 5.67 11.25
N GLY A 91 -4.31 5.51 10.05
CA GLY A 91 -3.64 4.83 8.94
C GLY A 91 -2.39 5.58 8.45
N ILE A 92 -2.48 6.91 8.26
CA ILE A 92 -1.31 7.74 7.94
C ILE A 92 -0.27 7.65 9.04
N GLY A 93 -0.67 7.80 10.31
CA GLY A 93 0.24 7.70 11.45
C GLY A 93 0.93 6.34 11.53
N PHE A 94 0.19 5.25 11.34
CA PHE A 94 0.71 3.89 11.34
C PHE A 94 1.73 3.63 10.23
N HIS A 95 1.41 4.03 8.98
CA HIS A 95 2.33 3.89 7.85
C HIS A 95 3.56 4.79 7.98
N THR A 96 3.39 6.01 8.49
CA THR A 96 4.49 6.93 8.76
C THR A 96 5.42 6.38 9.83
N TYR A 97 4.87 5.89 10.94
CA TYR A 97 5.65 5.25 12.00
C TYR A 97 6.45 4.07 11.44
N THR A 98 5.78 3.17 10.72
CA THR A 98 6.44 2.01 10.08
C THR A 98 7.55 2.44 9.12
N TYR A 99 7.36 3.50 8.35
CA TYR A 99 8.38 4.04 7.45
C TYR A 99 9.56 4.64 8.22
N LEU A 100 9.33 5.35 9.33
CA LEU A 100 10.41 5.94 10.11
C LEU A 100 11.21 4.90 10.90
N THR A 101 10.59 3.78 11.30
CA THR A 101 11.24 2.78 12.17
C THR A 101 11.67 1.50 11.46
N GLU A 102 11.50 1.38 10.13
CA GLU A 102 11.87 0.14 9.42
C GLU A 102 13.36 0.02 9.09
N VAL A 103 14.09 1.14 9.04
CA VAL A 103 15.52 1.16 8.75
C VAL A 103 16.26 0.94 10.06
N PRO A 104 17.08 -0.12 10.20
CA PRO A 104 17.89 -0.32 11.39
C PRO A 104 18.95 0.78 11.52
N GLU A 105 19.37 1.06 12.76
CA GLU A 105 20.45 2.01 13.02
C GLU A 105 21.74 1.58 12.30
N GLY A 106 22.46 2.56 11.73
CA GLY A 106 23.69 2.32 10.97
C GLY A 106 23.49 2.03 9.48
N TYR A 107 22.26 1.85 9.00
CA TYR A 107 21.98 1.59 7.59
C TYR A 107 21.38 2.82 6.89
N GLU A 108 21.82 3.08 5.65
CA GLU A 108 21.21 4.11 4.81
C GLU A 108 20.05 3.54 3.98
N ARG A 109 18.90 4.23 3.97
CA ARG A 109 17.79 3.88 3.08
C ARG A 109 18.14 4.19 1.63
N VAL A 110 18.32 3.16 0.82
CA VAL A 110 18.51 3.28 -0.61
C VAL A 110 17.26 2.77 -1.33
N ALA A 111 16.82 3.53 -2.34
CA ALA A 111 15.71 3.13 -3.18
C ALA A 111 16.25 2.48 -4.46
N PHE A 112 15.60 1.41 -4.91
CA PHE A 112 16.08 0.59 -6.02
C PHE A 112 16.30 1.40 -7.30
N TYR A 113 15.41 2.37 -7.60
CA TYR A 113 15.51 3.22 -8.79
C TYR A 113 16.82 4.03 -8.89
N LYS A 114 17.54 4.26 -7.78
CA LYS A 114 18.87 4.91 -7.82
C LYS A 114 19.96 3.99 -8.41
N LEU A 115 19.71 2.68 -8.41
CA LEU A 115 20.63 1.66 -8.90
C LEU A 115 20.34 1.24 -10.34
N GLN A 116 19.13 1.57 -10.83
CA GLN A 116 18.66 1.22 -12.17
C GLN A 116 19.23 2.19 -13.21
N SER A 117 19.74 1.65 -14.30
CA SER A 117 20.20 2.46 -15.43
C SER A 117 19.04 2.84 -16.34
N GLU A 118 19.17 3.98 -17.02
CA GLU A 118 18.15 4.51 -17.93
C GLU A 118 17.73 3.47 -18.96
N PRO A 119 16.43 3.25 -19.24
CA PRO A 119 15.93 2.12 -20.05
C PRO A 119 16.59 1.96 -21.41
N ASN A 120 16.94 3.06 -22.07
CA ASN A 120 17.59 3.08 -23.40
C ASN A 120 19.10 3.41 -23.33
N GLY A 121 19.65 3.50 -22.13
CA GLY A 121 21.05 3.80 -21.88
C GLY A 121 21.92 2.54 -21.82
N PRO A 122 23.25 2.70 -21.78
CA PRO A 122 24.17 1.58 -21.60
C PRO A 122 23.88 0.85 -20.29
N ASP A 123 23.95 -0.49 -20.31
CA ASP A 123 23.80 -1.30 -19.10
C ASP A 123 25.12 -1.30 -18.32
N LEU A 124 25.25 -0.32 -17.44
CA LEU A 124 26.43 -0.06 -16.61
C LEU A 124 25.97 0.25 -15.18
N PRO A 125 26.84 0.10 -14.16
CA PRO A 125 26.56 0.59 -12.81
C PRO A 125 26.25 2.08 -12.78
N THR A 126 25.22 2.50 -12.04
CA THR A 126 24.89 3.92 -11.92
C THR A 126 25.93 4.67 -11.07
N PRO A 127 26.11 5.98 -11.27
CA PRO A 127 26.99 6.79 -10.43
C PRO A 127 26.61 6.71 -8.94
N ASP A 128 25.32 6.58 -8.64
CA ASP A 128 24.84 6.44 -7.27
C ASP A 128 25.17 5.06 -6.69
N ALA A 129 25.08 3.98 -7.48
CA ALA A 129 25.52 2.66 -7.05
C ALA A 129 27.04 2.63 -6.73
N LEU A 130 27.85 3.35 -7.51
CA LEU A 130 29.30 3.47 -7.27
C LEU A 130 29.64 4.26 -6.00
N LYS A 131 28.82 5.26 -5.63
CA LYS A 131 29.05 6.05 -4.41
C LYS A 131 28.80 5.27 -3.13
N ILE A 132 27.88 4.30 -3.18
CA ILE A 132 27.50 3.46 -2.03
C ILE A 132 28.22 2.10 -2.05
N ASP A 133 29.24 1.92 -2.89
CA ASP A 133 30.02 0.68 -2.95
C ASP A 133 30.76 0.44 -1.63
N GLY A 134 30.37 -0.61 -0.92
CA GLY A 134 30.93 -0.98 0.38
C GLY A 134 30.15 -0.43 1.58
N GLU A 135 29.10 0.36 1.37
CA GLU A 135 28.27 0.93 2.43
C GLU A 135 27.19 -0.04 2.92
N ASP A 136 26.75 0.17 4.16
CA ASP A 136 25.67 -0.57 4.77
C ASP A 136 24.33 0.09 4.43
N ILE A 137 23.52 -0.61 3.62
CA ILE A 137 22.27 -0.07 3.08
C ILE A 137 21.06 -0.89 3.49
N PHE A 138 19.92 -0.22 3.55
CA PHE A 138 18.60 -0.81 3.64
C PHE A 138 17.87 -0.69 2.31
N LEU A 139 17.51 -1.83 1.72
CA LEU A 139 16.89 -1.93 0.41
C LEU A 139 15.61 -2.78 0.45
N LYS A 140 14.67 -2.46 -0.42
CA LYS A 140 13.44 -3.25 -0.62
C LYS A 140 13.33 -3.72 -2.06
N GLY A 141 12.89 -4.96 -2.25
CA GLY A 141 12.66 -5.54 -3.57
C GLY A 141 11.89 -6.84 -3.51
N TYR A 142 11.83 -7.56 -4.62
CA TYR A 142 11.17 -8.85 -4.76
C TYR A 142 12.17 -9.94 -5.13
N ILE A 143 11.89 -11.19 -4.76
CA ILE A 143 12.75 -12.33 -5.07
C ILE A 143 12.39 -12.83 -6.47
N HIS A 144 13.35 -12.81 -7.40
CA HIS A 144 13.14 -13.31 -8.76
C HIS A 144 12.91 -14.84 -8.76
N PRO A 145 11.90 -15.38 -9.48
CA PRO A 145 11.55 -16.80 -9.49
C PRO A 145 12.68 -17.71 -9.97
N SER A 146 13.54 -17.24 -10.89
CA SER A 146 14.73 -17.96 -11.35
C SER A 146 15.74 -18.25 -10.24
N SER A 147 15.61 -17.61 -9.07
CA SER A 147 16.44 -17.95 -7.90
C SER A 147 16.13 -19.33 -7.30
N GLY A 148 15.04 -19.97 -7.75
CA GLY A 148 14.61 -21.28 -7.29
C GLY A 148 13.31 -21.24 -6.48
N SER A 149 12.77 -22.43 -6.21
CA SER A 149 11.58 -22.62 -5.38
C SER A 149 11.95 -23.17 -4.00
N GLY A 150 11.22 -22.77 -2.96
CA GLY A 150 11.45 -23.23 -1.59
C GLY A 150 12.23 -22.25 -0.72
N MET A 151 13.12 -22.78 0.12
CA MET A 151 13.94 -22.01 1.08
C MET A 151 15.29 -21.65 0.46
N LEU A 152 15.51 -20.36 0.25
CA LEU A 152 16.67 -19.82 -0.44
C LEU A 152 17.62 -19.15 0.55
N ARG A 153 18.92 -19.39 0.39
CA ARG A 153 19.99 -18.65 1.10
C ARG A 153 20.61 -17.57 0.23
N GLN A 154 20.60 -17.77 -1.07
CA GLN A 154 21.13 -16.87 -2.06
C GLN A 154 20.09 -16.73 -3.16
N PHE A 155 19.78 -15.49 -3.55
CA PHE A 155 18.73 -15.21 -4.52
C PHE A 155 18.98 -13.86 -5.19
N VAL A 156 18.29 -13.63 -6.30
CA VAL A 156 18.33 -12.35 -7.01
C VAL A 156 17.15 -11.50 -6.55
N LEU A 157 17.45 -10.28 -6.13
CA LEU A 157 16.47 -9.26 -5.76
C LEU A 157 16.28 -8.30 -6.94
N VAL A 158 15.01 -8.00 -7.23
CA VAL A 158 14.58 -7.11 -8.33
C VAL A 158 13.65 -6.00 -7.82
N PRO A 159 13.50 -4.88 -8.54
CA PRO A 159 12.80 -3.68 -8.06
C PRO A 159 11.29 -3.89 -7.88
N ASP A 160 10.65 -4.57 -8.81
CA ASP A 160 9.19 -4.66 -8.90
C ASP A 160 8.71 -6.02 -9.43
N LEU A 161 7.39 -6.22 -9.35
CA LEU A 161 6.74 -7.46 -9.81
C LEU A 161 6.73 -7.60 -11.33
N GLY A 162 6.86 -6.49 -12.06
CA GLY A 162 7.03 -6.48 -13.51
C GLY A 162 8.32 -7.20 -13.85
N THR A 163 9.47 -6.68 -13.41
CA THR A 163 10.79 -7.31 -13.63
C THR A 163 10.91 -8.71 -12.99
N CYS A 164 10.14 -8.99 -11.94
CA CYS A 164 10.17 -10.28 -11.24
C CYS A 164 9.39 -11.41 -11.91
N CYS A 165 8.13 -11.18 -12.28
CA CYS A 165 7.18 -12.24 -12.62
C CYS A 165 6.59 -12.12 -14.02
N PHE A 166 6.64 -10.92 -14.61
CA PHE A 166 6.00 -10.61 -15.89
C PHE A 166 6.97 -10.00 -16.91
N GLY A 167 8.24 -9.87 -16.53
CA GLY A 167 9.35 -9.37 -17.31
C GLY A 167 10.18 -10.55 -17.79
N GLY A 168 10.82 -10.37 -18.94
CA GLY A 168 11.82 -11.33 -19.42
C GLY A 168 13.09 -11.25 -18.57
N ASP A 169 14.25 -11.36 -19.20
CA ASP A 169 15.51 -11.21 -18.49
C ASP A 169 15.67 -9.77 -17.96
N PRO A 170 15.85 -9.57 -16.64
CA PRO A 170 16.09 -8.25 -16.08
C PRO A 170 17.40 -7.66 -16.62
N ARG A 171 17.52 -6.33 -16.60
CA ARG A 171 18.82 -5.70 -16.87
C ARG A 171 19.79 -5.98 -15.73
N SER A 172 21.09 -5.92 -16.04
CA SER A 172 22.16 -6.10 -15.05
C SER A 172 22.05 -5.13 -13.87
N SER A 173 21.59 -3.90 -14.14
CA SER A 173 21.34 -2.84 -13.15
C SER A 173 20.03 -3.00 -12.36
N ASP A 174 19.14 -3.91 -12.78
CA ASP A 174 17.91 -4.24 -12.06
C ASP A 174 18.06 -5.45 -11.13
N MET A 175 19.24 -6.07 -11.13
CA MET A 175 19.52 -7.30 -10.38
C MET A 175 20.55 -7.07 -9.28
N ILE A 176 20.22 -7.58 -8.09
CA ILE A 176 21.16 -7.62 -6.98
C ILE A 176 21.23 -9.05 -6.47
N GLU A 177 22.43 -9.61 -6.49
CA GLU A 177 22.68 -10.91 -5.88
C GLU A 177 22.71 -10.77 -4.36
N VAL A 178 21.74 -11.37 -3.69
CA VAL A 178 21.61 -11.32 -2.24
C VAL A 178 22.11 -12.63 -1.64
N THR A 179 22.92 -12.53 -0.60
CA THR A 179 23.33 -13.66 0.24
C THR A 179 22.92 -13.42 1.68
N LEU A 180 22.13 -14.35 2.23
CA LEU A 180 21.70 -14.34 3.64
C LEU A 180 22.80 -14.84 4.58
N PRO A 181 22.75 -14.47 5.87
CA PRO A 181 23.72 -14.94 6.84
C PRO A 181 23.58 -16.46 7.08
N PRO A 182 24.65 -17.13 7.54
CA PRO A 182 24.63 -18.58 7.75
C PRO A 182 23.50 -19.02 8.70
N GLY A 183 22.71 -20.00 8.27
CA GLY A 183 21.59 -20.53 9.07
C GLY A 183 20.25 -19.87 8.78
N GLU A 184 20.23 -18.71 8.12
CA GLU A 184 18.99 -18.07 7.67
C GLU A 184 18.60 -18.55 6.27
N SER A 185 17.29 -18.51 5.99
CA SER A 185 16.75 -18.78 4.67
C SER A 185 15.39 -18.12 4.49
N VAL A 186 15.07 -17.75 3.26
CA VAL A 186 13.81 -17.10 2.91
C VAL A 186 12.99 -17.99 1.98
N ARG A 187 11.68 -18.03 2.19
CA ARG A 187 10.78 -18.66 1.22
C ARG A 187 10.56 -17.74 0.01
N ALA A 188 10.79 -18.26 -1.20
CA ALA A 188 10.42 -17.58 -2.44
C ALA A 188 8.92 -17.22 -2.44
N GLY A 189 8.57 -16.07 -3.01
CA GLY A 189 7.18 -15.62 -3.11
C GLY A 189 7.03 -14.17 -3.59
N LEU A 190 5.79 -13.72 -3.74
CA LEU A 190 5.42 -12.43 -4.35
C LEU A 190 5.44 -11.24 -3.36
N THR A 191 6.06 -11.42 -2.19
CA THR A 191 6.09 -10.39 -1.14
C THR A 191 7.35 -9.56 -1.25
N LYS A 192 7.20 -8.25 -1.08
CA LYS A 192 8.33 -7.32 -1.05
C LYS A 192 9.15 -7.60 0.22
N ARG A 193 10.43 -7.90 0.05
CA ARG A 193 11.39 -8.18 1.12
C ARG A 193 12.11 -6.88 1.53
N LYS A 194 12.43 -6.77 2.82
CA LYS A 194 13.20 -5.66 3.39
C LYS A 194 14.53 -6.22 3.88
N LEU A 195 15.62 -5.76 3.29
CA LEU A 195 16.96 -6.28 3.55
C LEU A 195 17.86 -5.15 4.04
N ALA A 196 18.66 -5.41 5.07
CA ALA A 196 19.74 -4.53 5.49
C ALA A 196 21.07 -5.28 5.48
N GLY A 197 22.11 -4.67 4.93
CA GLY A 197 23.41 -5.30 4.79
C GLY A 197 24.38 -4.51 3.91
N THR A 198 25.59 -5.02 3.78
CA THR A 198 26.65 -4.39 3.00
C THR A 198 26.44 -4.58 1.50
N PHE A 199 26.34 -3.47 0.77
CA PHE A 199 26.22 -3.44 -0.68
C PHE A 199 27.59 -3.37 -1.33
N LYS A 200 27.79 -4.09 -2.44
CA LYS A 200 29.02 -4.01 -3.24
C LYS A 200 28.74 -4.06 -4.73
N VAL A 201 29.54 -3.31 -5.47
CA VAL A 201 29.58 -3.35 -6.93
C VAL A 201 30.67 -4.33 -7.37
N ASN A 202 30.28 -5.32 -8.18
CA ASN A 202 31.18 -6.27 -8.78
C ASN A 202 31.97 -5.60 -9.92
N ARG A 203 33.29 -5.53 -9.75
CA ARG A 203 34.20 -5.03 -10.81
C ARG A 203 34.29 -5.99 -12.00
N VAL A 204 33.97 -7.26 -11.80
CA VAL A 204 33.87 -8.29 -12.83
C VAL A 204 32.43 -8.78 -12.85
N PRO A 205 31.67 -8.56 -13.94
CA PRO A 205 30.28 -9.01 -14.04
C PRO A 205 30.18 -10.51 -13.76
N GLN A 206 29.24 -10.91 -12.90
CA GLN A 206 29.00 -12.32 -12.57
C GLN A 206 27.74 -12.79 -13.29
N SER A 207 27.87 -13.78 -14.18
CA SER A 207 26.73 -14.45 -14.80
C SER A 207 26.23 -15.56 -13.87
N LYS A 208 24.91 -15.70 -13.73
CA LYS A 208 24.28 -16.91 -13.19
C LYS A 208 23.67 -17.71 -14.32
N GLU A 209 23.67 -19.04 -14.19
CA GLU A 209 23.19 -19.96 -15.24
C GLU A 209 21.75 -19.66 -15.70
N ASP A 210 20.93 -19.08 -14.82
CA ASP A 210 19.53 -18.76 -15.10
C ASP A 210 19.25 -17.31 -15.57
N PHE A 211 20.30 -16.50 -15.81
CA PHE A 211 20.19 -15.10 -16.25
C PHE A 211 21.12 -14.83 -17.44
N GLU A 212 20.63 -14.16 -18.47
CA GLU A 212 21.44 -13.83 -19.66
C GLU A 212 22.38 -12.66 -19.37
N ASN A 213 21.90 -11.69 -18.59
CA ASN A 213 22.66 -10.52 -18.18
C ASN A 213 23.52 -10.78 -16.94
N ALA A 214 24.71 -10.15 -16.92
CA ALA A 214 25.65 -10.31 -15.83
C ALA A 214 25.34 -9.34 -14.68
N MET A 215 25.36 -9.80 -13.44
CA MET A 215 24.98 -8.97 -12.30
C MET A 215 26.12 -8.03 -11.88
N PHE A 216 25.80 -6.74 -11.80
CA PHE A 216 26.74 -5.73 -11.29
C PHE A 216 26.75 -5.65 -9.77
N TYR A 217 25.68 -6.06 -9.11
CA TYR A 217 25.49 -5.74 -7.70
C TYR A 217 25.38 -7.01 -6.86
N LYS A 218 25.98 -6.95 -5.67
CA LYS A 218 25.80 -7.96 -4.63
C LYS A 218 25.53 -7.31 -3.30
N MET A 219 24.77 -8.01 -2.46
CA MET A 219 24.47 -7.58 -1.11
C MET A 219 24.63 -8.77 -0.16
N ARG A 220 25.46 -8.59 0.87
CA ARG A 220 25.52 -9.51 2.00
C ARG A 220 24.58 -8.98 3.07
N VAL A 221 23.56 -9.76 3.41
CA VAL A 221 22.53 -9.33 4.36
C VAL A 221 22.99 -9.66 5.78
N ASP A 222 22.83 -8.69 6.67
CA ASP A 222 23.04 -8.88 8.11
C ASP A 222 21.69 -8.99 8.83
N LEU A 223 20.69 -8.24 8.36
CA LEU A 223 19.34 -8.20 8.94
C LEU A 223 18.28 -8.42 7.86
N TYR A 224 17.40 -9.37 8.15
CA TYR A 224 16.31 -9.77 7.28
C TYR A 224 14.96 -9.60 8.00
N LYS A 225 13.98 -8.91 7.36
CA LYS A 225 12.62 -8.74 7.88
C LYS A 225 11.55 -8.90 6.79
#